data_AF-A0A6A7FX67-F1
#
_entry.id   AF-A0A6A7FX67-F1
#
_cell.length_a   1.000
_cell.length_b   1.000
_cell.length_c   1.000
_cell.angle_alpha   90.00
_cell.angle_beta   90.00
_cell.angle_gamma   90.00
#
_symmetry.space_group_name_H-M   'P 1'
#
loop_
_entity.id
_entity.type
_entity.pdbx_description
1 polymer ?
#
loop_
_entity_poly.entity_id
_entity_poly.type
_entity_poly.pdbx_seq_one_letter_code
_entity_poly.pdbx_strand_id
1 'polypeptide(L)'
;KSQAAQTGKNGGECSKKLADSDDDDDIVITKETVVRRTMRPNSLEQQARFSAFYKFTPGWVEDLKVRRIKKTTDMERQKKESELTMKMCLERRKSAPSVEDTVSLRFKMLDMKHPFARIEISEEDDLVELSPEMEKIITDSLRKHPPGEVLTEKFNIQITRRDIATLAGLNWLNDEVINFYMNLLMERSQNDNFLSVYAFNTFFYPKLIKMGFSGVKRWTKKVDVFSYDLLLVPVHLGMHWCLATIDVKNKLVCYYDSMLGSNNQCLQELQKYLKDEHLDKKKSPLDTSSWSCETLKEIPQQMNGSDCGMFACKFSEYLSRNRNISFTQDHMPYFRRRMVYEIVTNRLL
;
A
#
# COMPACT_ATOMS: atom_id res chain seq x y z
N LYS A 1 30.33 34.85 40.03
CA LYS A 1 30.39 36.34 40.14
C LYS A 1 29.34 36.87 39.18
N SER A 2 28.10 37.02 39.65
CA SER A 2 27.52 38.28 40.22
C SER A 2 27.20 39.26 39.09
N GLN A 3 26.05 39.89 38.93
CA GLN A 3 24.79 40.13 39.69
C GLN A 3 23.83 40.73 38.62
N ALA A 4 22.53 40.42 38.55
CA ALA A 4 21.41 40.86 39.41
C ALA A 4 21.20 42.39 39.48
N ALA A 5 20.01 42.86 39.07
CA ALA A 5 19.11 43.84 39.72
C ALA A 5 18.16 44.45 38.65
N GLN A 6 16.85 44.18 38.62
CA GLN A 6 15.75 44.63 39.50
C GLN A 6 15.58 46.16 39.61
N THR A 7 14.37 46.64 39.31
CA THR A 7 13.48 47.58 40.07
C THR A 7 12.42 48.09 39.08
N GLY A 8 11.13 48.33 39.36
CA GLY A 8 10.26 48.33 40.56
C GLY A 8 8.93 49.01 40.12
N LYS A 9 7.77 48.35 40.26
CA LYS A 9 6.65 48.65 41.18
C LYS A 9 6.13 50.10 41.27
N ASN A 10 4.83 50.28 41.03
CA ASN A 10 3.77 50.98 41.81
C ASN A 10 2.59 51.29 40.84
N GLY A 11 1.31 51.05 41.10
CA GLY A 11 0.53 51.03 42.35
C GLY A 11 -0.28 52.33 42.44
N GLY A 12 -1.61 52.28 42.27
CA GLY A 12 -2.49 53.46 42.44
C GLY A 12 -3.94 53.23 42.03
N GLU A 13 -4.81 53.12 43.03
CA GLU A 13 -6.23 52.78 42.95
C GLU A 13 -7.08 54.01 43.38
N CYS A 14 -8.30 54.12 42.84
CA CYS A 14 -9.55 54.52 43.50
C CYS A 14 -10.03 56.00 43.60
N SER A 15 -11.36 56.12 43.35
CA SER A 15 -12.39 57.04 43.91
C SER A 15 -12.86 58.22 43.05
N LYS A 16 -14.15 58.63 42.98
CA LYS A 16 -15.50 58.17 43.43
C LYS A 16 -16.56 59.21 42.93
N LYS A 17 -17.85 58.81 42.95
CA LYS A 17 -19.14 59.57 43.06
C LYS A 17 -19.87 59.97 41.75
N LEU A 18 -21.21 60.05 41.65
CA LEU A 18 -22.45 59.43 42.21
C LEU A 18 -23.65 60.31 41.76
N ALA A 19 -24.87 59.75 41.74
CA ALA A 19 -26.22 60.34 41.58
C ALA A 19 -26.74 60.58 40.15
N ASP A 20 -28.04 60.48 39.81
CA ASP A 20 -29.26 59.74 40.23
C ASP A 20 -30.38 60.31 39.33
N SER A 21 -31.36 59.50 38.91
CA SER A 21 -32.82 59.79 38.85
C SER A 21 -33.55 59.28 37.59
N ASP A 22 -34.68 58.63 37.87
CA ASP A 22 -35.57 57.81 37.05
C ASP A 22 -36.57 58.54 36.12
N ASP A 23 -37.30 57.69 35.36
CA ASP A 23 -38.70 57.76 34.88
C ASP A 23 -39.01 58.11 33.40
N ASP A 24 -39.41 57.03 32.69
CA ASP A 24 -40.60 56.82 31.85
C ASP A 24 -41.09 57.89 30.85
N ASP A 25 -41.24 57.51 29.57
CA ASP A 25 -42.57 57.16 29.02
C ASP A 25 -42.55 56.79 27.52
N ASP A 26 -43.57 56.02 27.16
CA ASP A 26 -43.90 55.29 25.94
C ASP A 26 -43.83 56.02 24.57
N ILE A 27 -43.50 55.26 23.52
CA ILE A 27 -43.85 55.60 22.12
C ILE A 27 -44.83 54.57 21.55
N VAL A 28 -46.01 55.09 21.22
CA VAL A 28 -47.19 54.46 20.62
C VAL A 28 -47.14 54.55 19.08
N ILE A 29 -47.25 53.37 18.41
CA ILE A 29 -47.97 53.04 17.14
C ILE A 29 -47.56 53.81 15.85
N THR A 30 -47.18 53.20 14.71
CA THR A 30 -48.00 52.35 13.81
C THR A 30 -47.19 51.33 13.00
N LYS A 31 -47.76 50.13 12.84
CA LYS A 31 -47.30 49.03 11.98
C LYS A 31 -47.43 49.37 10.50
N GLU A 32 -46.33 49.28 9.75
CA GLU A 32 -46.38 48.77 8.37
C GLU A 32 -45.38 47.62 8.22
N THR A 33 -45.94 46.43 8.13
CA THR A 33 -45.24 45.15 8.07
C THR A 33 -44.67 44.96 6.67
N VAL A 34 -43.39 45.28 6.45
CA VAL A 34 -42.67 44.78 5.26
C VAL A 34 -41.89 43.54 5.65
N VAL A 35 -42.55 42.38 5.47
CA VAL A 35 -41.92 41.06 5.55
C VAL A 35 -40.87 40.97 4.42
N ARG A 36 -39.59 41.23 4.73
CA ARG A 36 -38.49 40.78 3.86
C ARG A 36 -38.35 39.28 4.01
N ARG A 37 -39.01 38.54 3.12
CA ARG A 37 -38.76 37.11 2.85
C ARG A 37 -37.27 36.94 2.52
N THR A 38 -36.46 36.46 3.46
CA THR A 38 -35.15 35.90 3.13
C THR A 38 -35.42 34.57 2.42
N MET A 39 -35.36 34.58 1.08
CA MET A 39 -35.36 33.33 0.32
C MET A 39 -34.13 32.52 0.72
N ARG A 40 -34.33 31.42 1.43
CA ARG A 40 -33.29 30.41 1.58
C ARG A 40 -33.03 29.82 0.19
N PRO A 41 -31.79 29.82 -0.30
CA PRO A 41 -31.49 29.26 -1.61
C PRO A 41 -31.79 27.76 -1.60
N ASN A 42 -32.72 27.33 -2.47
CA ASN A 42 -33.21 25.95 -2.56
C ASN A 42 -32.34 25.06 -3.46
N SER A 43 -31.16 25.52 -3.88
CA SER A 43 -30.21 24.71 -4.63
C SER A 43 -28.77 24.95 -4.19
N LEU A 44 -27.98 23.87 -4.27
CA LEU A 44 -26.53 23.85 -4.06
C LEU A 44 -25.82 24.90 -4.92
N GLU A 45 -26.35 25.17 -6.11
CA GLU A 45 -25.82 26.14 -7.07
C GLU A 45 -26.00 27.60 -6.59
N GLN A 46 -27.10 27.90 -5.92
CA GLN A 46 -27.31 29.21 -5.31
C GLN A 46 -26.46 29.39 -4.05
N GLN A 47 -26.29 28.35 -3.22
CA GLN A 47 -25.36 28.39 -2.07
C GLN A 47 -23.90 28.62 -2.51
N ALA A 48 -23.48 28.01 -3.62
CA ALA A 48 -22.13 28.16 -4.15
C ALA A 48 -21.83 29.58 -4.66
N ARG A 49 -22.85 30.32 -5.14
CA ARG A 49 -22.70 31.71 -5.61
C ARG A 49 -22.47 32.73 -4.50
N PHE A 50 -22.93 32.46 -3.28
CA PHE A 50 -22.78 33.36 -2.12
C PHE A 50 -21.55 33.05 -1.25
N SER A 51 -20.86 31.94 -1.51
CA SER A 51 -19.61 31.63 -0.81
C SER A 51 -18.45 32.43 -1.42
N ALA A 52 -18.02 33.48 -0.71
CA ALA A 52 -16.84 34.29 -1.05
C ALA A 52 -15.51 33.49 -1.08
N PHE A 53 -15.54 32.17 -0.84
CA PHE A 53 -14.36 31.30 -0.75
C PHE A 53 -14.04 30.54 -2.04
N TYR A 54 -14.97 30.46 -3.01
CA TYR A 54 -14.71 29.78 -4.28
C TYR A 54 -14.51 30.82 -5.39
N LYS A 55 -13.25 31.24 -5.61
CA LYS A 55 -12.89 31.88 -6.89
C LYS A 55 -12.99 30.80 -7.97
N PHE A 56 -14.16 30.70 -8.60
CA PHE A 56 -14.40 29.83 -9.76
C PHE A 56 -13.45 30.24 -10.87
N THR A 57 -12.40 29.45 -11.11
CA THR A 57 -11.57 29.60 -12.30
C THR A 57 -12.40 29.24 -13.54
N PRO A 58 -12.28 30.00 -14.65
CA PRO A 58 -12.87 29.59 -15.92
C PRO A 58 -12.34 28.20 -16.29
N GLY A 59 -13.22 27.20 -16.32
CA GLY A 59 -12.86 25.79 -16.57
C GLY A 59 -13.04 24.83 -15.39
N TRP A 60 -13.27 25.31 -14.16
CA TRP A 60 -13.43 24.42 -12.99
C TRP A 60 -14.56 23.38 -13.13
N VAL A 61 -15.69 23.80 -13.69
CA VAL A 61 -16.84 22.90 -13.95
C VAL A 61 -16.47 21.84 -14.98
N GLU A 62 -15.69 22.20 -16.00
CA GLU A 62 -15.27 21.26 -17.05
C GLU A 62 -14.22 20.28 -16.50
N ASP A 63 -13.27 20.76 -15.70
CA ASP A 63 -12.33 19.91 -14.96
C ASP A 63 -13.05 18.90 -14.06
N LEU A 64 -14.13 19.32 -13.38
CA LEU A 64 -14.94 18.43 -12.56
C LEU A 64 -15.67 17.37 -13.39
N LYS A 65 -16.23 17.75 -14.56
CA LYS A 65 -16.86 16.79 -15.47
C LYS A 65 -15.83 15.78 -15.99
N VAL A 66 -14.66 16.24 -16.46
CA VAL A 66 -13.58 15.37 -16.93
C VAL A 66 -13.13 14.42 -15.83
N ARG A 67 -12.93 14.90 -14.59
CA ARG A 67 -12.58 14.06 -13.44
C ARG A 67 -13.68 13.03 -13.14
N ARG A 68 -14.95 13.41 -13.22
CA ARG A 68 -16.08 12.51 -12.96
C ARG A 68 -16.20 11.44 -14.03
N ILE A 69 -16.11 11.81 -15.32
CA ILE A 69 -16.10 10.89 -16.46
C ILE A 69 -14.94 9.91 -16.32
N LYS A 70 -13.73 10.42 -16.09
CA LYS A 70 -12.54 9.59 -15.87
C LYS A 70 -12.76 8.60 -14.72
N LYS A 71 -13.28 9.08 -13.58
CA LYS A 71 -13.58 8.23 -12.42
C LYS A 71 -14.62 7.16 -12.74
N THR A 72 -15.68 7.48 -13.48
CA THR A 72 -16.70 6.49 -13.88
C THR A 72 -16.14 5.47 -14.86
N THR A 73 -15.37 5.91 -15.86
CA THR A 73 -14.73 5.02 -16.83
C THR A 73 -13.70 4.11 -16.18
N ASP A 74 -12.91 4.62 -15.23
CA ASP A 74 -11.97 3.82 -14.46
C ASP A 74 -12.71 2.78 -13.60
N MET A 75 -13.79 3.14 -12.92
CA MET A 75 -14.61 2.18 -12.16
C MET A 75 -15.22 1.09 -13.05
N GLU A 76 -15.73 1.44 -14.23
CA GLU A 76 -16.28 0.47 -15.18
C GLU A 76 -15.21 -0.49 -15.71
N ARG A 77 -14.01 0.03 -16.01
CA ARG A 77 -12.86 -0.78 -16.41
C ARG A 77 -12.47 -1.75 -15.31
N GLN A 78 -12.34 -1.27 -14.07
CA GLN A 78 -12.04 -2.09 -12.91
C GLN A 78 -13.09 -3.19 -12.68
N LYS A 79 -14.38 -2.85 -12.86
CA LYS A 79 -15.46 -3.85 -12.79
C LYS A 79 -15.29 -4.94 -13.84
N LYS A 80 -15.04 -4.58 -15.10
CA LYS A 80 -14.79 -5.56 -16.18
C LYS A 80 -13.56 -6.43 -15.91
N GLU A 81 -12.46 -5.84 -15.47
CA GLU A 81 -11.23 -6.56 -15.09
C GLU A 81 -11.53 -7.54 -13.94
N SER A 82 -12.27 -7.11 -12.90
CA SER A 82 -12.64 -7.97 -11.79
C SER A 82 -13.53 -9.16 -12.21
N GLU A 83 -14.48 -8.92 -13.12
CA GLU A 83 -15.36 -9.96 -13.64
C GLU A 83 -14.58 -10.97 -14.49
N LEU A 84 -13.62 -10.51 -15.29
CA LEU A 84 -12.76 -11.38 -16.08
C LEU A 84 -11.88 -12.25 -15.18
N THR A 85 -11.22 -11.66 -14.18
CA THR A 85 -10.42 -12.38 -13.19
C THR A 85 -11.27 -13.43 -12.47
N MET A 86 -12.48 -13.07 -12.05
CA MET A 86 -13.40 -14.00 -11.38
C MET A 86 -13.78 -15.17 -12.30
N LYS A 87 -14.07 -14.91 -13.58
CA LYS A 87 -14.35 -15.96 -14.57
C LYS A 87 -13.16 -16.91 -14.76
N MET A 88 -11.95 -16.38 -14.88
CA MET A 88 -10.73 -17.20 -14.99
C MET A 88 -10.54 -18.10 -13.77
N CYS A 89 -10.75 -17.58 -12.56
CA CYS A 89 -10.67 -18.39 -11.34
C CYS A 89 -11.77 -19.45 -11.27
N LEU A 90 -12.99 -19.15 -11.71
CA LEU A 90 -14.09 -20.12 -11.76
C LEU A 90 -13.83 -21.25 -12.76
N GLU A 91 -13.31 -20.93 -13.95
CA GLU A 91 -12.92 -21.93 -14.94
C GLU A 91 -11.84 -22.87 -14.39
N ARG A 92 -10.84 -22.33 -13.69
CA ARG A 92 -9.80 -23.13 -13.03
C ARG A 92 -10.34 -24.05 -11.94
N ARG A 93 -11.31 -23.59 -11.14
CA ARG A 93 -11.98 -24.45 -10.15
C ARG A 93 -12.72 -25.61 -10.80
N LYS A 94 -13.29 -25.41 -11.99
CA LYS A 94 -13.95 -26.48 -12.75
C LYS A 94 -12.94 -27.48 -13.31
N SER A 95 -11.78 -27.00 -13.74
CA SER A 95 -10.65 -27.83 -14.16
C SER A 95 -9.72 -28.15 -12.98
N ALA A 96 -10.28 -28.52 -11.82
CA ALA A 96 -9.49 -28.82 -10.64
C ALA A 96 -8.37 -29.81 -11.01
N PRO A 97 -7.10 -29.51 -10.69
CA PRO A 97 -6.00 -30.40 -11.00
C PRO A 97 -6.25 -31.76 -10.36
N SER A 98 -5.87 -32.84 -11.05
CA SER A 98 -5.95 -34.17 -10.47
C SER A 98 -5.08 -34.26 -9.21
N VAL A 99 -5.31 -35.29 -8.39
CA VAL A 99 -4.45 -35.54 -7.22
C VAL A 99 -3.02 -35.76 -7.69
N GLU A 100 -2.84 -36.46 -8.81
CA GLU A 100 -1.56 -36.68 -9.46
C GLU A 100 -0.89 -35.37 -9.92
N ASP A 101 -1.65 -34.44 -10.53
CA ASP A 101 -1.13 -33.14 -10.95
C ASP A 101 -0.70 -32.29 -9.74
N THR A 102 -1.49 -32.33 -8.67
CA THR A 102 -1.22 -31.58 -7.43
C THR A 102 0.03 -32.12 -6.73
N VAL A 103 0.14 -33.45 -6.63
CA VAL A 103 1.31 -34.13 -6.09
C VAL A 103 2.53 -33.85 -6.95
N SER A 104 2.40 -33.92 -8.28
CA SER A 104 3.49 -33.61 -9.23
C SER A 104 3.95 -32.16 -9.12
N LEU A 105 3.02 -31.20 -9.06
CA LEU A 105 3.35 -29.79 -8.87
C LEU A 105 4.04 -29.58 -7.51
N ARG A 106 3.59 -30.25 -6.45
CA ARG A 106 4.23 -30.18 -5.14
C ARG A 106 5.65 -30.75 -5.17
N PHE A 107 5.86 -31.90 -5.79
CA PHE A 107 7.21 -32.45 -6.01
C PHE A 107 8.08 -31.50 -6.82
N LYS A 108 7.57 -30.94 -7.92
CA LYS A 108 8.29 -29.93 -8.70
C LYS A 108 8.61 -28.66 -7.91
N MET A 109 7.72 -28.20 -7.04
CA MET A 109 7.96 -27.04 -6.18
C MET A 109 9.03 -27.32 -5.12
N LEU A 110 9.09 -28.55 -4.60
CA LEU A 110 10.13 -29.01 -3.68
C LEU A 110 11.48 -29.18 -4.40
N ASP A 111 11.47 -29.75 -5.60
CA ASP A 111 12.64 -29.99 -6.46
C ASP A 111 13.07 -28.75 -7.24
N MET A 112 12.27 -27.67 -7.21
CA MET A 112 12.62 -26.41 -7.84
C MET A 112 13.89 -25.93 -7.15
N LYS A 113 15.01 -26.15 -7.83
CA LYS A 113 16.29 -25.49 -7.54
C LYS A 113 16.09 -24.03 -7.85
N HIS A 114 15.37 -23.32 -6.98
CA HIS A 114 15.53 -21.90 -6.91
C HIS A 114 17.03 -21.72 -6.61
N PRO A 115 17.83 -20.98 -7.42
CA PRO A 115 19.29 -20.85 -7.21
C PRO A 115 19.70 -20.39 -5.80
N PHE A 116 18.70 -19.99 -5.02
CA PHE A 116 18.66 -19.59 -3.63
C PHE A 116 18.66 -20.75 -2.60
N ALA A 117 18.05 -21.91 -2.84
CA ALA A 117 17.89 -22.94 -1.81
C ALA A 117 19.21 -23.65 -1.46
N ARG A 118 19.99 -23.11 -0.52
CA ARG A 118 21.23 -23.70 0.01
C ARG A 118 21.19 -24.04 1.50
N ILE A 119 20.05 -23.87 2.16
CA ILE A 119 19.92 -24.25 3.58
C ILE A 119 18.73 -25.20 3.72
N GLU A 120 19.04 -26.45 4.03
CA GLU A 120 18.10 -27.40 4.64
C GLU A 120 17.79 -26.89 6.06
N ILE A 121 16.79 -26.02 6.18
CA ILE A 121 16.21 -25.64 7.47
C ILE A 121 14.92 -26.43 7.62
N SER A 122 14.75 -27.08 8.77
CA SER A 122 13.64 -27.97 9.14
C SER A 122 12.27 -27.42 8.72
N GLU A 123 11.45 -28.28 8.15
CA GLU A 123 10.10 -28.02 7.61
C GLU A 123 9.08 -27.53 8.66
N GLU A 124 9.44 -27.42 9.94
CA GLU A 124 8.52 -27.21 11.07
C GLU A 124 8.07 -25.75 11.31
N ASP A 125 8.59 -24.75 10.59
CA ASP A 125 8.47 -23.33 11.00
C ASP A 125 7.34 -22.47 10.38
N ASP A 126 6.62 -22.92 9.34
CA ASP A 126 5.95 -21.92 8.48
C ASP A 126 4.54 -21.45 8.91
N LEU A 127 3.84 -22.19 9.79
CA LEU A 127 2.47 -21.86 10.21
C LEU A 127 2.33 -21.80 11.74
N VAL A 128 3.04 -20.86 12.36
CA VAL A 128 2.87 -20.52 13.80
C VAL A 128 1.38 -20.34 14.13
N GLU A 129 0.88 -21.14 15.08
CA GLU A 129 -0.53 -21.05 15.48
C GLU A 129 -0.81 -19.67 16.10
N LEU A 130 -1.92 -19.04 15.68
CA LEU A 130 -2.33 -17.75 16.21
C LEU A 130 -2.92 -17.96 17.61
N SER A 131 -2.16 -17.58 18.63
CA SER A 131 -2.61 -17.63 20.03
C SER A 131 -3.90 -16.83 20.26
N PRO A 132 -4.68 -17.14 21.31
CA PRO A 132 -5.87 -16.37 21.65
C PRO A 132 -5.61 -14.87 21.85
N GLU A 133 -4.43 -14.48 22.36
CA GLU A 133 -4.04 -13.07 22.48
C GLU A 133 -3.82 -12.41 21.12
N MET A 134 -3.13 -13.09 20.19
CA MET A 134 -2.95 -12.63 18.82
C MET A 134 -4.30 -12.46 18.13
N GLU A 135 -5.19 -13.44 18.30
CA GLU A 135 -6.51 -13.40 17.68
C GLU A 135 -7.42 -12.29 18.20
N LYS A 136 -7.25 -11.93 19.47
CA LYS A 136 -7.90 -10.75 20.04
C LYS A 136 -7.45 -9.47 19.33
N ILE A 137 -6.13 -9.28 19.15
CA ILE A 137 -5.58 -8.12 18.44
C ILE A 137 -6.11 -8.07 17.00
N ILE A 138 -6.05 -9.19 16.27
CA ILE A 138 -6.54 -9.29 14.89
C ILE A 138 -8.01 -8.91 14.81
N THR A 139 -8.84 -9.48 15.68
CA THR A 139 -10.27 -9.22 15.71
C THR A 139 -10.54 -7.74 16.02
N ASP A 140 -9.87 -7.15 17.00
CA ASP A 140 -10.04 -5.76 17.40
C ASP A 140 -9.60 -4.78 16.30
N SER A 141 -8.54 -5.09 15.55
CA SER A 141 -8.10 -4.30 14.40
C SER A 141 -9.10 -4.36 13.23
N LEU A 142 -9.77 -5.50 13.02
CA LEU A 142 -10.76 -5.70 11.96
C LEU A 142 -12.18 -5.24 12.32
N ARG A 143 -12.45 -4.84 13.57
CA ARG A 143 -13.76 -4.33 14.00
C ARG A 143 -14.15 -3.05 13.26
N LYS A 144 -15.47 -2.87 13.11
CA LYS A 144 -16.05 -1.64 12.55
C LYS A 144 -15.82 -0.47 13.50
N HIS A 145 -14.96 0.43 13.07
CA HIS A 145 -14.59 1.67 13.75
C HIS A 145 -14.29 2.74 12.69
N PRO A 146 -14.06 4.01 13.06
CA PRO A 146 -13.78 5.07 12.09
C PRO A 146 -12.64 4.67 11.14
N PRO A 147 -12.83 4.75 9.81
CA PRO A 147 -11.87 4.22 8.85
C PRO A 147 -10.52 4.96 8.84
N GLY A 148 -10.47 6.20 9.33
CA GLY A 148 -9.26 7.02 9.37
C GLY A 148 -8.44 6.87 10.65
N GLU A 149 -8.84 6.00 11.58
CA GLU A 149 -8.06 5.73 12.78
C GLU A 149 -6.74 5.04 12.40
N VAL A 150 -5.62 5.60 12.84
CA VAL A 150 -4.29 5.03 12.64
C VAL A 150 -4.08 3.91 13.66
N LEU A 151 -3.80 2.69 13.17
CA LEU A 151 -3.56 1.51 14.01
C LEU A 151 -2.07 1.32 14.29
N THR A 152 -1.21 1.65 13.32
CA THR A 152 0.24 1.65 13.49
C THR A 152 0.88 2.66 12.54
N GLU A 153 2.05 3.16 12.90
CA GLU A 153 2.88 4.03 12.08
C GLU A 153 4.33 3.60 12.17
N LYS A 154 4.92 3.25 11.02
CA LYS A 154 6.32 2.85 10.90
C LYS A 154 6.80 3.08 9.46
N PHE A 155 8.10 3.20 9.24
CA PHE A 155 8.70 3.42 7.91
C PHE A 155 8.17 4.68 7.19
N ASN A 156 7.68 5.66 7.95
CA ASN A 156 6.97 6.84 7.44
C ASN A 156 5.70 6.48 6.62
N ILE A 157 5.04 5.39 7.02
CA ILE A 157 3.75 4.91 6.51
C ILE A 157 2.80 4.79 7.70
N GLN A 158 1.62 5.39 7.58
CA GLN A 158 0.53 5.26 8.54
C GLN A 158 -0.45 4.22 8.03
N ILE A 159 -0.64 3.15 8.79
CA ILE A 159 -1.64 2.13 8.48
C ILE A 159 -2.90 2.46 9.24
N THR A 160 -3.93 2.83 8.49
CA THR A 160 -5.25 3.10 9.04
C THR A 160 -6.09 1.84 9.12
N ARG A 161 -7.19 1.95 9.84
CA ARG A 161 -8.21 0.90 9.90
C ARG A 161 -8.81 0.55 8.54
N ARG A 162 -8.92 1.53 7.62
CA ARG A 162 -9.33 1.28 6.24
C ARG A 162 -8.34 0.36 5.53
N ASP A 163 -7.05 0.57 5.75
CA ASP A 163 -6.00 -0.22 5.12
C ASP A 163 -6.02 -1.65 5.67
N ILE A 164 -6.08 -1.83 6.99
CA ILE A 164 -6.23 -3.16 7.61
C ILE A 164 -7.51 -3.88 7.18
N ALA A 165 -8.61 -3.16 6.94
CA ALA A 165 -9.84 -3.77 6.44
C ALA A 165 -9.67 -4.42 5.05
N THR A 166 -8.63 -4.06 4.28
CA THR A 166 -8.32 -4.72 3.00
C THR A 166 -7.82 -6.16 3.18
N LEU A 167 -7.33 -6.52 4.36
CA LEU A 167 -6.95 -7.89 4.72
C LEU A 167 -8.15 -8.76 5.09
N ALA A 168 -9.32 -8.17 5.37
CA ALA A 168 -10.51 -8.90 5.79
C ALA A 168 -11.09 -9.76 4.65
N GLY A 169 -11.33 -11.04 4.92
CA GLY A 169 -12.04 -11.94 4.01
C GLY A 169 -11.42 -11.98 2.61
N LEU A 170 -12.20 -11.63 1.59
CA LEU A 170 -11.81 -11.62 0.18
C LEU A 170 -11.61 -10.19 -0.36
N ASN A 171 -11.30 -9.23 0.51
CA ASN A 171 -10.98 -7.88 0.08
C ASN A 171 -9.62 -7.83 -0.62
N TRP A 172 -9.47 -6.88 -1.53
CA TRP A 172 -8.23 -6.66 -2.28
C TRP A 172 -7.30 -5.78 -1.47
N LEU A 173 -6.05 -6.20 -1.33
CA LEU A 173 -5.03 -5.41 -0.65
C LEU A 173 -4.78 -4.10 -1.40
N ASN A 174 -4.56 -3.04 -0.64
CA ASN A 174 -4.09 -1.79 -1.19
C ASN A 174 -2.56 -1.69 -1.13
N ASP A 175 -2.08 -0.62 -1.74
CA ASP A 175 -0.68 -0.24 -1.81
C ASP A 175 -0.05 0.01 -0.44
N GLU A 176 -0.75 0.64 0.50
CA GLU A 176 -0.22 0.90 1.85
C GLU A 176 0.10 -0.41 2.59
N VAL A 177 -0.80 -1.39 2.58
CA VAL A 177 -0.57 -2.71 3.20
C VAL A 177 0.63 -3.42 2.56
N ILE A 178 0.71 -3.45 1.23
CA ILE A 178 1.82 -4.11 0.52
C ILE A 178 3.14 -3.40 0.81
N ASN A 179 3.18 -2.07 0.70
CA ASN A 179 4.39 -1.28 0.97
C ASN A 179 4.87 -1.48 2.41
N PHE A 180 3.95 -1.47 3.38
CA PHE A 180 4.29 -1.68 4.78
C PHE A 180 4.86 -3.08 5.02
N TYR A 181 4.22 -4.11 4.44
CA TYR A 181 4.69 -5.48 4.56
C TYR A 181 6.08 -5.68 3.94
N MET A 182 6.32 -5.10 2.76
CA MET A 182 7.63 -5.11 2.11
C MET A 182 8.72 -4.44 2.98
N ASN A 183 8.39 -3.37 3.69
CA ASN A 183 9.31 -2.74 4.64
C ASN A 183 9.58 -3.62 5.88
N LEU A 184 8.59 -4.36 6.39
CA LEU A 184 8.84 -5.35 7.44
C LEU A 184 9.84 -6.43 6.99
N LEU A 185 9.74 -6.88 5.72
CA LEU A 185 10.71 -7.83 5.15
C LEU A 185 12.12 -7.21 5.05
N MET A 186 12.22 -5.93 4.65
CA MET A 186 13.48 -5.18 4.63
C MET A 186 14.07 -4.93 6.02
N GLU A 187 13.24 -4.78 7.05
CA GLU A 187 13.73 -4.64 8.42
C GLU A 187 14.27 -5.98 8.93
N ARG A 188 13.56 -7.08 8.69
CA ARG A 188 14.03 -8.43 9.04
C ARG A 188 15.36 -8.76 8.34
N SER A 189 15.54 -8.35 7.09
CA SER A 189 16.77 -8.61 6.32
C SER A 189 18.00 -7.87 6.82
N GLN A 190 17.86 -6.95 7.78
CA GLN A 190 19.01 -6.33 8.45
C GLN A 190 19.69 -7.27 9.46
N ASN A 191 19.05 -8.38 9.80
CA ASN A 191 19.67 -9.43 10.60
C ASN A 191 20.52 -10.33 9.70
N ASP A 192 21.80 -10.51 10.06
CA ASP A 192 22.81 -11.26 9.30
C ASP A 192 22.44 -12.73 9.02
N ASN A 193 21.44 -13.27 9.71
CA ASN A 193 20.92 -14.62 9.45
C ASN A 193 20.06 -14.74 8.18
N PHE A 194 19.67 -13.62 7.56
CA PHE A 194 18.84 -13.59 6.36
C PHE A 194 19.58 -12.99 5.17
N LEU A 195 19.05 -13.19 3.96
CA LEU A 195 19.51 -12.47 2.77
C LEU A 195 19.30 -10.98 2.97
N SER A 196 20.23 -10.16 2.48
CA SER A 196 20.03 -8.72 2.42
C SER A 196 19.00 -8.39 1.33
N VAL A 197 17.93 -7.70 1.70
CA VAL A 197 16.77 -7.46 0.84
C VAL A 197 16.47 -5.99 0.73
N TYR A 198 16.24 -5.53 -0.49
CA TYR A 198 15.68 -4.20 -0.77
C TYR A 198 14.37 -4.33 -1.55
N ALA A 199 13.31 -3.73 -1.05
CA ALA A 199 12.03 -3.71 -1.73
C ALA A 199 11.74 -2.31 -2.29
N PHE A 200 11.37 -2.27 -3.57
CA PHE A 200 10.81 -1.06 -4.15
C PHE A 200 9.36 -0.88 -3.69
N ASN A 201 8.92 0.36 -3.55
CA ASN A 201 7.49 0.61 -3.32
C ASN A 201 6.67 0.25 -4.57
N THR A 202 5.38 0.03 -4.37
CA THR A 202 4.41 -0.40 -5.40
C THR A 202 4.26 0.55 -6.59
N PHE A 203 4.70 1.80 -6.47
CA PHE A 203 4.64 2.79 -7.53
C PHE A 203 5.87 2.79 -8.44
N PHE A 204 6.95 2.10 -8.07
CA PHE A 204 8.19 2.05 -8.82
C PHE A 204 7.98 1.53 -10.23
N TYR A 205 7.40 0.32 -10.36
CA TYR A 205 7.25 -0.32 -11.67
C TYR A 205 6.30 0.46 -12.61
N PRO A 206 5.09 0.90 -12.18
CA PRO A 206 4.24 1.75 -13.02
C PRO A 206 4.94 3.05 -13.47
N LYS A 207 5.76 3.65 -12.59
CA LYS A 207 6.52 4.87 -12.91
C LYS A 207 7.64 4.59 -13.91
N LEU A 208 8.35 3.48 -13.75
CA LEU A 208 9.42 3.03 -14.66
C LEU A 208 8.86 2.79 -16.06
N ILE A 209 7.76 2.04 -16.19
CA ILE A 209 7.14 1.79 -17.51
C ILE A 209 6.67 3.08 -18.18
N LYS A 210 6.11 4.02 -17.40
CA LYS A 210 5.55 5.26 -17.94
C LYS A 210 6.62 6.29 -18.35
N MET A 211 7.71 6.40 -17.59
CA MET A 211 8.67 7.50 -17.72
C MET A 211 10.11 7.04 -17.99
N GLY A 212 10.34 5.74 -18.09
CA GLY A 212 11.66 5.13 -18.13
C GLY A 212 12.48 5.42 -16.87
N PHE A 213 13.78 5.13 -16.97
CA PHE A 213 14.74 5.34 -15.89
C PHE A 213 14.72 6.78 -15.33
N SER A 214 14.56 7.78 -16.19
CA SER A 214 14.54 9.19 -15.79
C SER A 214 13.50 9.51 -14.70
N GLY A 215 12.36 8.81 -14.70
CA GLY A 215 11.28 9.00 -13.73
C GLY A 215 11.55 8.38 -12.35
N VAL A 216 12.47 7.42 -12.26
CA VAL A 216 12.77 6.66 -11.04
C VAL A 216 14.22 6.82 -10.55
N LYS A 217 15.11 7.40 -11.36
CA LYS A 217 16.54 7.64 -11.06
C LYS A 217 16.85 8.21 -9.68
N ARG A 218 15.96 9.05 -9.13
CA ARG A 218 16.17 9.71 -7.82
C ARG A 218 15.71 8.87 -6.63
N TRP A 219 14.97 7.79 -6.85
CA TRP A 219 14.34 7.00 -5.79
C TRP A 219 15.38 6.24 -4.96
N THR A 220 16.45 5.81 -5.60
CA THR A 220 17.62 5.14 -5.00
C THR A 220 18.78 6.10 -4.76
N LYS A 221 18.54 7.42 -4.62
CA LYS A 221 19.63 8.42 -4.44
C LYS A 221 20.57 8.09 -3.27
N LYS A 222 20.04 7.49 -2.21
CA LYS A 222 20.78 7.17 -0.97
C LYS A 222 20.98 5.66 -0.78
N VAL A 223 20.67 4.85 -1.78
CA VAL A 223 20.66 3.38 -1.67
C VAL A 223 21.47 2.82 -2.82
N ASP A 224 22.42 1.96 -2.49
CA ASP A 224 23.13 1.16 -3.48
C ASP A 224 22.39 -0.17 -3.67
N VAL A 225 21.51 -0.25 -4.68
CA VAL A 225 20.72 -1.48 -4.89
C VAL A 225 21.59 -2.70 -5.22
N PHE A 226 22.82 -2.51 -5.70
CA PHE A 226 23.73 -3.60 -6.02
C PHE A 226 24.44 -4.19 -4.78
N SER A 227 24.29 -3.58 -3.61
CA SER A 227 24.82 -4.13 -2.35
C SER A 227 23.89 -5.13 -1.68
N TYR A 228 22.68 -5.33 -2.21
CA TYR A 228 21.69 -6.26 -1.69
C TYR A 228 21.71 -7.57 -2.49
N ASP A 229 21.42 -8.68 -1.83
CA ASP A 229 21.33 -10.00 -2.48
C ASP A 229 20.07 -10.10 -3.35
N LEU A 230 18.94 -9.62 -2.83
CA LEU A 230 17.63 -9.75 -3.46
C LEU A 230 16.90 -8.41 -3.51
N LEU A 231 16.46 -8.03 -4.72
CA LEU A 231 15.54 -6.91 -4.91
C LEU A 231 14.13 -7.41 -5.14
N LEU A 232 13.17 -6.88 -4.38
CA LEU A 232 11.75 -7.16 -4.52
C LEU A 232 11.07 -6.01 -5.24
N VAL A 233 10.32 -6.31 -6.30
CA VAL A 233 9.58 -5.32 -7.09
C VAL A 233 8.12 -5.74 -7.14
N PRO A 234 7.25 -5.17 -6.29
CA PRO A 234 5.80 -5.33 -6.44
C PRO A 234 5.35 -4.74 -7.77
N VAL A 235 4.61 -5.52 -8.57
CA VAL A 235 4.17 -5.15 -9.91
C VAL A 235 2.66 -4.97 -9.90
N HIS A 236 2.20 -3.72 -10.04
CA HIS A 236 0.78 -3.39 -10.11
C HIS A 236 0.30 -3.27 -11.56
N LEU A 237 -0.60 -4.14 -11.99
CA LEU A 237 -1.16 -4.19 -13.35
C LEU A 237 -2.66 -3.88 -13.33
N GLY A 238 -3.02 -2.66 -12.93
CA GLY A 238 -4.41 -2.22 -12.86
C GLY A 238 -5.12 -2.70 -11.60
N MET A 239 -5.68 -3.91 -11.65
CA MET A 239 -6.36 -4.56 -10.53
C MET A 239 -5.66 -5.83 -10.05
N HIS A 240 -4.54 -6.18 -10.65
CA HIS A 240 -3.78 -7.39 -10.35
C HIS A 240 -2.41 -7.07 -9.78
N TRP A 241 -2.03 -7.80 -8.73
CA TRP A 241 -0.72 -7.72 -8.10
C TRP A 241 0.12 -8.93 -8.48
N CYS A 242 1.33 -8.64 -8.93
CA CYS A 242 2.37 -9.64 -9.18
C CYS A 242 3.64 -9.25 -8.42
N LEU A 243 4.64 -10.13 -8.48
CA LEU A 243 5.97 -9.84 -7.96
C LEU A 243 7.00 -10.08 -9.06
N ALA A 244 7.95 -9.17 -9.21
CA ALA A 244 9.21 -9.46 -9.86
C ALA A 244 10.34 -9.43 -8.83
N THR A 245 11.37 -10.23 -9.04
CA THR A 245 12.57 -10.23 -8.20
C THR A 245 13.82 -10.11 -9.04
N ILE A 246 14.85 -9.52 -8.46
CA ILE A 246 16.18 -9.42 -9.05
C ILE A 246 17.15 -10.03 -8.06
N ASP A 247 17.69 -11.19 -8.41
CA ASP A 247 18.83 -11.80 -7.75
C ASP A 247 20.11 -11.16 -8.28
N VAL A 248 20.75 -10.32 -7.46
CA VAL A 248 21.97 -9.65 -7.87
C VAL A 248 23.13 -10.63 -7.94
N LYS A 249 23.16 -11.61 -7.03
CA LYS A 249 24.26 -12.56 -6.89
C LYS A 249 24.26 -13.61 -8.00
N ASN A 250 23.11 -14.21 -8.28
CA ASN A 250 22.97 -15.22 -9.33
C ASN A 250 22.57 -14.61 -10.68
N LYS A 251 22.46 -13.29 -10.79
CA LYS A 251 22.16 -12.55 -12.03
C LYS A 251 20.87 -13.02 -12.69
N LEU A 252 19.81 -13.13 -11.90
CA LEU A 252 18.53 -13.69 -12.34
C LEU A 252 17.40 -12.70 -12.08
N VAL A 253 16.56 -12.45 -13.09
CA VAL A 253 15.33 -11.69 -12.93
C VAL A 253 14.15 -12.64 -13.12
N CYS A 254 13.30 -12.72 -12.11
CA CYS A 254 12.16 -13.62 -12.08
C CYS A 254 10.84 -12.85 -12.03
N TYR A 255 9.82 -13.38 -12.69
CA TYR A 255 8.45 -12.88 -12.60
C TYR A 255 7.52 -13.95 -12.03
N TYR A 256 6.78 -13.57 -10.99
CA TYR A 256 5.84 -14.41 -10.26
C TYR A 256 4.44 -13.84 -10.40
N ASP A 257 3.54 -14.68 -10.91
CA ASP A 257 2.13 -14.35 -11.07
C ASP A 257 1.31 -15.54 -10.59
N SER A 258 0.53 -15.35 -9.54
CA SER A 258 -0.36 -16.38 -8.99
C SER A 258 -1.49 -16.78 -9.94
N MET A 259 -1.70 -16.02 -11.02
CA MET A 259 -2.56 -16.41 -12.15
C MET A 259 -1.77 -17.02 -13.32
N LEU A 260 -0.48 -17.30 -13.16
CA LEU A 260 0.41 -17.83 -14.21
C LEU A 260 0.44 -16.99 -15.50
N GLY A 261 0.16 -15.68 -15.40
CA GLY A 261 0.42 -14.75 -16.49
C GLY A 261 1.92 -14.65 -16.79
N SER A 262 2.24 -14.10 -17.96
CA SER A 262 3.61 -13.79 -18.35
C SER A 262 3.75 -12.31 -18.60
N ASN A 263 4.90 -11.73 -18.26
CA ASN A 263 5.16 -10.31 -18.48
C ASN A 263 6.61 -10.09 -18.92
N ASN A 264 6.89 -10.41 -20.18
CA ASN A 264 8.22 -10.25 -20.76
C ASN A 264 8.68 -8.79 -20.79
N GLN A 265 7.74 -7.84 -20.91
CA GLN A 265 8.05 -6.42 -20.83
C GLN A 265 8.61 -6.06 -19.44
N CYS A 266 8.02 -6.57 -18.36
CA CYS A 266 8.51 -6.35 -17.01
C CYS A 266 9.97 -6.82 -16.86
N LEU A 267 10.25 -8.05 -17.28
CA LEU A 267 11.59 -8.64 -17.23
C LEU A 267 12.63 -7.80 -18.00
N GLN A 268 12.28 -7.39 -19.23
CA GLN A 268 13.15 -6.57 -20.08
C GLN A 268 13.41 -5.17 -19.50
N GLU A 269 12.36 -4.50 -19.00
CA GLU A 269 12.49 -3.16 -18.42
C GLU A 269 13.25 -3.17 -17.09
N LEU A 270 13.15 -4.24 -16.30
CA LEU A 270 13.98 -4.42 -15.10
C LEU A 270 15.44 -4.67 -15.43
N GLN A 271 15.74 -5.51 -16.43
CA GLN A 271 17.12 -5.67 -16.92
C GLN A 271 17.71 -4.35 -17.41
N LYS A 272 16.92 -3.58 -18.17
CA LYS A 272 17.32 -2.25 -18.65
C LYS A 272 17.54 -1.28 -17.50
N TYR A 273 16.64 -1.27 -16.52
CA TYR A 273 16.80 -0.48 -15.29
C TYR A 273 18.13 -0.77 -14.59
N LEU A 274 18.56 -2.04 -14.49
CA LEU A 274 19.85 -2.38 -13.88
C LEU A 274 21.04 -1.77 -14.63
N LYS A 275 21.03 -1.78 -15.97
CA LYS A 275 22.07 -1.11 -16.78
C LYS A 275 22.13 0.38 -16.51
N ASP A 276 20.97 1.02 -16.56
CA ASP A 276 20.85 2.48 -16.42
C ASP A 276 21.21 2.92 -14.98
N GLU A 277 20.78 2.16 -13.97
CA GLU A 277 21.08 2.41 -12.56
C GLU A 277 22.56 2.21 -12.27
N HIS A 278 23.19 1.15 -12.78
CA HIS A 278 24.62 0.92 -12.59
C HIS A 278 25.45 2.02 -13.26
N LEU A 279 25.09 2.41 -14.48
CA LEU A 279 25.75 3.51 -15.19
C LEU A 279 25.58 4.84 -14.44
N ASP A 280 24.41 5.10 -13.86
CA ASP A 280 24.17 6.33 -13.11
C ASP A 280 24.87 6.37 -11.75
N LYS A 281 24.83 5.27 -10.98
CA LYS A 281 25.32 5.24 -9.59
C LYS A 281 26.79 4.84 -9.49
N LYS A 282 27.20 3.83 -10.25
CA LYS A 282 28.57 3.28 -10.23
C LYS A 282 29.46 3.88 -11.31
N LYS A 283 28.89 4.66 -12.24
CA LYS A 283 29.62 5.33 -13.34
C LYS A 283 30.33 4.34 -14.28
N SER A 284 29.81 3.12 -14.36
CA SER A 284 30.34 2.05 -15.18
C SER A 284 29.19 1.25 -15.82
N PRO A 285 29.38 0.71 -17.02
CA PRO A 285 28.36 -0.13 -17.65
C PRO A 285 28.26 -1.47 -16.90
N LEU A 286 27.03 -1.97 -16.75
CA LEU A 286 26.76 -3.33 -16.29
C LEU A 286 26.52 -4.23 -17.50
N ASP A 287 27.31 -5.29 -17.66
CA ASP A 287 27.02 -6.32 -18.64
C ASP A 287 25.91 -7.24 -18.12
N THR A 288 24.75 -7.18 -18.79
CA THR A 288 23.62 -8.07 -18.49
C THR A 288 23.49 -9.26 -19.45
N SER A 289 24.45 -9.48 -20.34
CA SER A 289 24.42 -10.63 -21.27
C SER A 289 24.36 -11.98 -20.56
N SER A 290 24.98 -12.05 -19.37
CA SER A 290 24.96 -13.22 -18.49
C SER A 290 23.74 -13.33 -17.58
N TRP A 291 22.81 -12.37 -17.63
CA TRP A 291 21.62 -12.38 -16.79
C TRP A 291 20.50 -13.19 -17.41
N SER A 292 19.88 -14.05 -16.60
CA SER A 292 18.72 -14.83 -17.00
C SER A 292 17.42 -14.10 -16.67
N CYS A 293 16.38 -14.34 -17.46
CA CYS A 293 15.04 -13.81 -17.25
C CYS A 293 14.01 -14.91 -17.37
N GLU A 294 13.24 -15.12 -16.31
CA GLU A 294 12.35 -16.27 -16.20
C GLU A 294 10.97 -15.85 -15.70
N THR A 295 9.93 -16.38 -16.35
CA THR A 295 8.57 -16.34 -15.80
C THR A 295 8.32 -17.68 -15.12
N LEU A 296 8.07 -17.64 -13.81
CA LEU A 296 7.93 -18.85 -13.01
C LEU A 296 6.52 -19.41 -13.20
N LYS A 297 6.45 -20.71 -13.55
CA LYS A 297 5.19 -21.43 -13.78
C LYS A 297 4.89 -22.49 -12.73
N GLU A 298 5.93 -23.02 -12.10
CA GLU A 298 5.83 -24.04 -11.05
C GLU A 298 5.69 -23.36 -9.68
N ILE A 299 4.63 -22.56 -9.49
CA ILE A 299 4.36 -21.80 -8.27
C ILE A 299 2.91 -21.95 -7.82
N PRO A 300 2.60 -21.73 -6.52
CA PRO A 300 1.24 -21.72 -6.02
C PRO A 300 0.35 -20.74 -6.79
N GLN A 301 -0.85 -21.20 -7.14
CA GLN A 301 -1.81 -20.42 -7.90
C GLN A 301 -2.95 -19.93 -7.02
N GLN A 302 -3.47 -18.74 -7.34
CA GLN A 302 -4.70 -18.25 -6.73
C GLN A 302 -5.92 -18.92 -7.36
N MET A 303 -6.90 -19.24 -6.53
CA MET A 303 -8.19 -19.81 -6.94
C MET A 303 -9.34 -18.82 -6.73
N ASN A 304 -9.06 -17.56 -6.41
CA ASN A 304 -10.03 -16.47 -6.32
C ASN A 304 -9.47 -15.20 -6.96
N GLY A 305 -10.33 -14.18 -7.14
CA GLY A 305 -9.94 -12.92 -7.76
C GLY A 305 -9.40 -11.87 -6.80
N SER A 306 -9.07 -12.21 -5.55
CA SER A 306 -8.75 -11.23 -4.49
C SER A 306 -7.40 -11.40 -3.82
N ASP A 307 -6.82 -12.60 -3.89
CA ASP A 307 -5.62 -12.93 -3.12
C ASP A 307 -4.32 -12.58 -3.84
N CYS A 308 -4.34 -12.03 -5.06
CA CYS A 308 -3.12 -11.70 -5.82
C CYS A 308 -2.11 -10.87 -4.98
N GLY A 309 -2.59 -9.88 -4.21
CA GLY A 309 -1.74 -9.11 -3.29
C GLY A 309 -1.14 -9.94 -2.14
N MET A 310 -1.90 -10.90 -1.61
CA MET A 310 -1.42 -11.84 -0.59
C MET A 310 -0.36 -12.80 -1.17
N PHE A 311 -0.60 -13.34 -2.36
CA PHE A 311 0.38 -14.19 -3.05
C PHE A 311 1.68 -13.42 -3.32
N ALA A 312 1.60 -12.19 -3.84
CA ALA A 312 2.78 -11.35 -4.06
C ALA A 312 3.57 -11.14 -2.75
N CYS A 313 2.89 -10.80 -1.64
CA CYS A 313 3.52 -10.64 -0.33
C CYS A 313 4.13 -11.95 0.20
N LYS A 314 3.43 -13.09 0.06
CA LYS A 314 3.93 -14.37 0.56
C LYS A 314 5.05 -14.93 -0.30
N PHE A 315 5.06 -14.72 -1.62
CA PHE A 315 6.24 -14.98 -2.44
C PHE A 315 7.42 -14.16 -1.93
N SER A 316 7.27 -12.85 -1.73
CA SER A 316 8.34 -12.01 -1.17
C SER A 316 8.83 -12.49 0.20
N GLU A 317 7.93 -12.93 1.07
CA GLU A 317 8.24 -13.40 2.42
C GLU A 317 9.10 -14.66 2.42
N TYR A 318 8.76 -15.65 1.60
CA TYR A 318 9.52 -16.89 1.46
C TYR A 318 10.87 -16.65 0.78
N LEU A 319 10.87 -15.88 -0.31
CA LEU A 319 12.07 -15.58 -1.08
C LEU A 319 13.09 -14.78 -0.28
N SER A 320 12.65 -13.81 0.54
CA SER A 320 13.54 -13.04 1.42
C SER A 320 14.17 -13.87 2.54
N ARG A 321 13.60 -15.03 2.90
CA ARG A 321 14.22 -16.01 3.80
C ARG A 321 15.07 -17.05 3.08
N ASN A 322 15.24 -16.92 1.76
CA ASN A 322 15.94 -17.93 0.96
C ASN A 322 15.26 -19.31 1.04
N ARG A 323 13.93 -19.35 1.21
CA ARG A 323 13.14 -20.59 1.37
C ARG A 323 12.32 -20.92 0.11
N ASN A 324 12.14 -22.22 -0.13
CA ASN A 324 11.24 -22.71 -1.17
C ASN A 324 9.79 -22.38 -0.81
N ILE A 325 9.04 -21.95 -1.82
CA ILE A 325 7.63 -21.59 -1.65
C ILE A 325 6.83 -22.88 -1.41
N SER A 326 6.32 -23.08 -0.19
CA SER A 326 5.63 -24.30 0.23
C SER A 326 4.13 -24.13 0.49
N PHE A 327 3.62 -22.90 0.42
CA PHE A 327 2.22 -22.61 0.73
C PHE A 327 1.28 -22.85 -0.46
N THR A 328 -0.03 -22.96 -0.18
CA THR A 328 -1.09 -23.06 -1.20
C THR A 328 -2.17 -22.01 -0.96
N GLN A 329 -3.18 -21.98 -1.82
CA GLN A 329 -4.38 -21.15 -1.67
C GLN A 329 -5.11 -21.38 -0.33
N ASP A 330 -5.05 -22.59 0.22
CA ASP A 330 -5.77 -22.95 1.46
C ASP A 330 -5.23 -22.21 2.69
N HIS A 331 -3.97 -21.76 2.63
CA HIS A 331 -3.35 -20.98 3.70
C HIS A 331 -3.71 -19.48 3.65
N MET A 332 -4.34 -18.97 2.59
CA MET A 332 -4.62 -17.54 2.43
C MET A 332 -5.49 -16.94 3.55
N PRO A 333 -6.56 -17.59 4.04
CA PRO A 333 -7.33 -17.09 5.17
C PRO A 333 -6.47 -16.91 6.43
N TYR A 334 -5.59 -17.87 6.72
CA TYR A 334 -4.64 -17.79 7.81
C TYR A 334 -3.62 -16.65 7.59
N PHE A 335 -2.99 -16.58 6.42
CA PHE A 335 -1.99 -15.54 6.14
C PHE A 335 -2.56 -14.13 6.20
N ARG A 336 -3.82 -13.93 5.79
CA ARG A 336 -4.50 -12.64 5.93
C ARG A 336 -4.61 -12.23 7.39
N ARG A 337 -5.03 -13.15 8.27
CA ARG A 337 -5.12 -12.91 9.73
C ARG A 337 -3.75 -12.66 10.34
N ARG A 338 -2.77 -13.52 10.03
CA ARG A 338 -1.39 -13.37 10.46
C ARG A 338 -0.82 -12.01 10.05
N MET A 339 -1.01 -11.59 8.79
CA MET A 339 -0.51 -10.30 8.29
C MET A 339 -1.14 -9.10 9.01
N VAL A 340 -2.42 -9.17 9.44
CA VAL A 340 -3.01 -8.12 10.29
C VAL A 340 -2.22 -7.99 11.59
N TYR A 341 -1.96 -9.10 12.26
CA TYR A 341 -1.17 -9.10 13.49
C TYR A 341 0.25 -8.58 13.25
N GLU A 342 0.93 -9.07 12.22
CA GLU A 342 2.31 -8.69 11.90
C GLU A 342 2.44 -7.19 11.61
N ILE A 343 1.47 -6.61 10.90
CA ILE A 343 1.44 -5.18 10.61
C ILE A 343 1.15 -4.38 11.88
N VAL A 344 0.07 -4.69 12.59
CA VAL A 344 -0.35 -3.92 13.78
C VAL A 344 0.70 -3.96 14.90
N THR A 345 1.43 -5.08 15.03
CA THR A 345 2.51 -5.23 16.01
C THR A 345 3.90 -4.89 15.47
N ASN A 346 4.00 -4.52 14.19
CA ASN A 346 5.26 -4.19 13.51
C ASN A 346 6.31 -5.30 13.56
N ARG A 347 5.88 -6.57 13.57
CA ARG A 347 6.76 -7.73 13.77
C ARG A 347 6.27 -8.93 12.95
N LEU A 348 7.13 -9.47 12.10
CA LEU A 348 6.91 -10.74 11.42
C LEU A 348 7.01 -11.90 12.42
N LEU A 349 6.11 -12.87 12.30
CA LEU A 349 6.11 -14.09 13.11
C LEU A 349 7.16 -15.11 12.66
#